data_AF-A0A944EF11-F1
#
_entry.id   AF-A0A944EF11-F1
#
_cell.length_a   1.000
_cell.length_b   1.000
_cell.length_c   1.000
_cell.angle_alpha   90.00
_cell.angle_beta   90.00
_cell.angle_gamma   90.00
#
_symmetry.space_group_name_H-M   'P 1'
#
loop_
_entity.id
_entity.type
_entity.pdbx_description
1 polymer ?
#
loop_
_entity_poly.entity_id
_entity_poly.type
_entity_poly.pdbx_seq_one_letter_code
_entity_poly.pdbx_strand_id
1 'polypeptide(L)'
;MAHGLSGPLALLSLALREGVVVPGQREALRRLAGTLTARCTTDPWGATWPGTAPGRLPRASWCRGSPGTARALWLAGTALDDAAPRELAVRALQAACRRPPEVRRVDAEPGLCHGVAGLLHITARFAHDTGDPELAAVAADLASTRFRPVDAGFLDGAAGVTLTLLAAATDTELAWDRALLLA
;
A
#
# COMPACT_ATOMS: atom_id res chain seq x y z
N MET A 1 1.22 -6.59 3.64
CA MET A 1 2.52 -6.61 2.92
C MET A 1 3.55 -7.43 3.68
N ALA A 2 3.97 -6.98 4.86
CA ALA A 2 5.03 -7.59 5.66
C ALA A 2 4.73 -9.02 6.12
N HIS A 3 3.45 -9.32 6.38
CA HIS A 3 3.02 -10.64 6.83
C HIS A 3 1.77 -11.07 6.07
N GLY A 4 1.79 -12.29 5.52
CA GLY A 4 0.68 -12.88 4.78
C GLY A 4 0.80 -12.75 3.26
N LEU A 5 -0.30 -13.00 2.56
CA LEU A 5 -0.32 -13.25 1.11
C LEU A 5 0.12 -12.07 0.25
N SER A 6 -0.03 -10.83 0.73
CA SER A 6 0.30 -9.63 -0.04
C SER A 6 1.79 -9.53 -0.36
N GLY A 7 2.68 -9.96 0.53
CA GLY A 7 4.13 -9.89 0.30
C GLY A 7 4.59 -10.80 -0.85
N PRO A 8 4.31 -12.11 -0.80
CA PRO A 8 4.58 -13.01 -1.92
C PRO A 8 3.88 -12.58 -3.21
N LEU A 9 2.64 -12.10 -3.13
CA LEU A 9 1.93 -11.58 -4.31
C LEU A 9 2.70 -10.40 -4.94
N ALA A 10 3.11 -9.41 -4.14
CA ALA A 10 3.86 -8.25 -4.64
C ALA A 10 5.21 -8.67 -5.22
N LEU A 11 5.98 -9.50 -4.50
CA LEU A 11 7.29 -9.98 -4.96
C LEU A 11 7.19 -10.71 -6.30
N LEU A 12 6.26 -11.66 -6.43
CA LEU A 12 6.09 -12.42 -7.67
C LEU A 12 5.60 -11.54 -8.83
N SER A 13 4.84 -10.48 -8.51
CA SER A 13 4.33 -9.53 -9.51
C SER A 13 5.44 -8.65 -10.04
N LEU A 14 6.30 -8.14 -9.14
CA LEU A 14 7.50 -7.38 -9.50
C LEU A 14 8.47 -8.23 -10.30
N ALA A 15 8.77 -9.45 -9.84
CA ALA A 15 9.62 -10.38 -10.58
C ALA A 15 9.10 -10.65 -12.01
N LEU A 16 7.78 -10.86 -12.16
CA LEU A 16 7.17 -11.06 -13.47
C LEU A 16 7.31 -9.83 -14.39
N ARG A 17 7.16 -8.61 -13.84
CA ARG A 17 7.35 -7.36 -14.59
C ARG A 17 8.79 -7.16 -15.05
N GLU A 18 9.76 -7.59 -14.25
CA GLU A 18 11.18 -7.57 -14.59
C GLU A 18 11.62 -8.75 -15.50
N GLY A 19 10.67 -9.55 -16.01
CA GLY A 19 10.97 -10.68 -16.89
C GLY A 19 11.54 -11.91 -16.18
N VAL A 20 11.58 -11.93 -14.85
CA VAL A 20 11.99 -13.09 -14.06
C VAL A 20 10.81 -14.05 -13.92
N VAL A 21 10.80 -15.08 -14.76
CA VAL A 21 9.69 -16.03 -14.89
C VAL A 21 10.07 -17.44 -14.44
N VAL A 22 9.26 -18.04 -13.57
CA VAL A 22 9.37 -19.45 -13.16
C VAL A 22 8.09 -20.25 -13.46
N PRO A 23 8.16 -21.59 -13.64
CA PRO A 23 6.97 -22.41 -13.87
C PRO A 23 5.89 -22.21 -12.80
N GLY A 24 4.65 -22.01 -13.22
CA GLY A 24 3.51 -21.83 -12.31
C GLY A 24 3.36 -20.43 -11.68
N GLN A 25 4.28 -19.49 -11.91
CA GLN A 25 4.24 -18.15 -11.28
C GLN A 25 2.96 -17.37 -11.59
N ARG A 26 2.52 -17.33 -12.85
CA ARG A 26 1.27 -16.64 -13.25
C ARG A 26 0.04 -17.25 -12.59
N GLU A 27 0.02 -18.57 -12.44
CA GLU A 27 -1.07 -19.27 -11.75
C GLU A 27 -1.05 -18.97 -10.24
N ALA A 28 0.13 -18.95 -9.62
CA ALA A 28 0.29 -18.53 -8.23
C ALA A 28 -0.20 -17.09 -8.01
N LEU A 29 0.15 -16.16 -8.91
CA LEU A 29 -0.33 -14.77 -8.87
C LEU A 29 -1.87 -14.71 -8.92
N ARG A 30 -2.51 -15.41 -9.87
CA ARG A 30 -3.98 -15.45 -9.98
C ARG A 30 -4.63 -16.00 -8.72
N ARG A 31 -4.09 -17.10 -8.16
CA ARG A 31 -4.61 -17.71 -6.93
C ARG A 31 -4.48 -16.79 -5.72
N LEU A 32 -3.32 -16.15 -5.56
CA LEU A 32 -3.07 -15.24 -4.45
C LEU A 32 -3.95 -13.98 -4.55
N ALA A 33 -4.03 -13.37 -5.74
CA ALA A 33 -4.90 -12.23 -6.00
C ALA A 33 -6.37 -12.59 -5.78
N GLY A 34 -6.84 -13.71 -6.35
CA GLY A 34 -8.20 -14.21 -6.16
C GLY A 34 -8.54 -14.49 -4.69
N THR A 35 -7.59 -15.04 -3.93
CA THR A 35 -7.78 -15.26 -2.48
C THR A 35 -7.91 -13.95 -1.71
N LEU A 36 -7.10 -12.94 -2.04
CA LEU A 36 -7.22 -11.62 -1.42
C LEU A 36 -8.53 -10.94 -1.82
N THR A 37 -8.91 -10.98 -3.08
CA THR A 37 -10.20 -10.46 -3.57
C THR A 37 -11.38 -11.12 -2.85
N ALA A 38 -11.38 -12.44 -2.71
CA ALA A 38 -12.44 -13.18 -2.01
C ALA A 38 -12.52 -12.87 -0.50
N ARG A 39 -11.42 -12.42 0.11
CA ARG A 39 -11.37 -11.98 1.52
C ARG A 39 -11.69 -10.50 1.71
N CYS A 40 -11.89 -9.76 0.61
CA CYS A 40 -12.30 -8.37 0.70
C CYS A 40 -13.74 -8.32 1.22
N THR A 41 -13.97 -7.41 2.16
CA THR A 41 -15.28 -7.07 2.68
C THR A 41 -15.53 -5.57 2.46
N THR A 42 -16.70 -5.10 2.85
CA THR A 42 -17.04 -3.68 2.81
C THR A 42 -17.33 -3.17 4.21
N ASP A 43 -16.84 -1.98 4.53
CA ASP A 43 -17.18 -1.21 5.71
C ASP A 43 -17.84 0.14 5.29
N PRO A 44 -18.19 1.04 6.23
CA PRO A 44 -18.81 2.32 5.87
C PRO A 44 -18.00 3.22 4.91
N TRP A 45 -16.69 3.01 4.77
CA TRP A 45 -15.82 3.78 3.88
C TRP A 45 -15.50 3.06 2.57
N GLY A 46 -15.74 1.75 2.50
CA GLY A 46 -15.63 0.95 1.28
C GLY A 46 -14.87 -0.36 1.46
N ALA A 47 -14.12 -0.75 0.43
CA ALA A 47 -13.42 -2.02 0.38
C ALA A 47 -12.32 -2.12 1.45
N THR A 48 -12.28 -3.25 2.17
CA THR A 48 -11.30 -3.49 3.24
C THR A 48 -11.02 -4.97 3.44
N TRP A 49 -9.92 -5.26 4.15
CA TRP A 49 -9.62 -6.60 4.66
C TRP A 49 -9.77 -6.63 6.18
N PRO A 50 -10.55 -7.56 6.75
CA PRO A 50 -10.65 -7.73 8.19
C PRO A 50 -9.31 -8.20 8.76
N GLY A 51 -9.04 -7.81 10.00
CA GLY A 51 -7.88 -8.29 10.76
C GLY A 51 -8.10 -9.70 11.31
N THR A 52 -7.08 -10.22 11.99
CA THR A 52 -7.19 -11.49 12.72
C THR A 52 -8.04 -11.39 13.99
N ALA A 53 -8.23 -10.17 14.52
CA ALA A 53 -9.07 -9.92 15.69
C ALA A 53 -10.51 -9.60 15.26
N PRO A 54 -11.52 -10.34 15.77
CA PRO A 54 -12.92 -10.07 15.48
C PRO A 54 -13.31 -8.63 15.87
N GLY A 55 -14.11 -7.96 15.03
CA GLY A 55 -14.67 -6.64 15.33
C GLY A 55 -13.69 -5.46 15.26
N ARG A 56 -12.40 -5.68 14.97
CA ARG A 56 -11.42 -4.60 14.84
C ARG A 56 -10.81 -4.58 13.44
N LEU A 57 -11.13 -3.54 12.69
CA LEU A 57 -10.45 -3.25 11.41
C LEU A 57 -8.93 -3.13 11.64
N PRO A 58 -8.08 -3.54 10.70
CA PRO A 58 -6.65 -3.21 10.76
C PRO A 58 -6.40 -1.71 10.65
N ARG A 59 -5.23 -1.26 11.10
CA ARG A 59 -4.73 0.08 10.76
C ARG A 59 -4.61 0.22 9.24
N ALA A 60 -4.72 1.43 8.71
CA ALA A 60 -4.41 1.73 7.31
C ALA A 60 -2.88 1.73 7.05
N SER A 61 -2.21 0.65 7.44
CA SER A 61 -0.75 0.50 7.42
C SER A 61 -0.25 -0.28 6.21
N TRP A 62 1.01 -0.08 5.83
CA TRP A 62 1.73 -0.93 4.88
C TRP A 62 1.83 -2.39 5.34
N CYS A 63 2.22 -2.64 6.60
CA CYS A 63 2.58 -3.98 7.04
C CYS A 63 1.41 -4.98 7.01
N ARG A 64 0.25 -4.60 7.56
CA ARG A 64 -0.93 -5.48 7.77
C ARG A 64 -2.28 -4.81 7.44
N GLY A 65 -2.29 -3.69 6.74
CA GLY A 65 -3.49 -2.91 6.44
C GLY A 65 -3.92 -2.93 4.98
N SER A 66 -5.11 -2.36 4.72
CA SER A 66 -5.65 -2.19 3.36
C SER A 66 -4.67 -1.55 2.37
N PRO A 67 -3.87 -0.52 2.72
CA PRO A 67 -2.93 0.08 1.77
C PRO A 67 -1.87 -0.91 1.24
N GLY A 68 -1.29 -1.74 2.11
CA GLY A 68 -0.35 -2.77 1.68
C GLY A 68 -1.02 -3.85 0.83
N THR A 69 -2.24 -4.26 1.19
CA THR A 69 -2.99 -5.26 0.40
C THR A 69 -3.40 -4.70 -0.97
N ALA A 70 -3.86 -3.46 -1.01
CA ALA A 70 -4.21 -2.75 -2.23
C ALA A 70 -3.01 -2.67 -3.16
N ARG A 71 -1.82 -2.26 -2.66
CA ARG A 71 -0.62 -2.21 -3.51
C ARG A 71 -0.27 -3.56 -4.12
N ALA A 72 -0.34 -4.63 -3.35
CA ALA A 72 -0.06 -5.98 -3.87
C ALA A 72 -1.04 -6.39 -4.98
N LEU A 73 -2.33 -6.05 -4.85
CA LEU A 73 -3.34 -6.30 -5.88
C LEU A 73 -3.12 -5.44 -7.13
N TRP A 74 -2.75 -4.18 -6.96
CA TRP A 74 -2.41 -3.29 -8.07
C TRP A 74 -1.23 -3.83 -8.88
N LEU A 75 -0.15 -4.23 -8.20
CA LEU A 75 1.04 -4.82 -8.84
C LEU A 75 0.67 -6.12 -9.57
N ALA A 76 -0.15 -6.98 -8.97
CA ALA A 76 -0.57 -8.22 -9.58
C ALA A 76 -1.42 -8.01 -10.83
N GLY A 77 -2.40 -7.10 -10.77
CA GLY A 77 -3.23 -6.76 -11.91
C GLY A 77 -2.43 -6.12 -13.05
N THR A 78 -1.44 -5.30 -12.71
CA THR A 78 -0.52 -4.75 -13.72
C THR A 78 0.34 -5.83 -14.37
N ALA A 79 0.92 -6.73 -13.57
CA ALA A 79 1.79 -7.81 -14.07
C ALA A 79 1.03 -8.88 -14.89
N LEU A 80 -0.26 -9.07 -14.62
CA LEU A 80 -1.13 -10.02 -15.32
C LEU A 80 -1.98 -9.38 -16.42
N ASP A 81 -1.91 -8.06 -16.60
CA ASP A 81 -2.82 -7.25 -17.41
C ASP A 81 -4.31 -7.52 -17.10
N ASP A 82 -4.64 -7.59 -15.81
CA ASP A 82 -5.99 -7.80 -15.28
C ASP A 82 -6.51 -6.51 -14.63
N ALA A 83 -7.64 -6.01 -15.14
CA ALA A 83 -8.26 -4.78 -14.66
C ALA A 83 -8.96 -4.95 -13.30
N ALA A 84 -9.59 -6.11 -13.04
CA ALA A 84 -10.41 -6.30 -11.85
C ALA A 84 -9.65 -6.10 -10.51
N PRO A 85 -8.45 -6.68 -10.29
CA PRO A 85 -7.67 -6.43 -9.09
C PRO A 85 -7.09 -5.01 -9.03
N ARG A 86 -6.82 -4.37 -10.19
CA ARG A 86 -6.38 -2.96 -10.24
C ARG A 86 -7.47 -2.02 -9.74
N GLU A 87 -8.69 -2.18 -10.24
CA GLU A 87 -9.82 -1.35 -9.81
C GLU A 87 -10.16 -1.55 -8.33
N LEU A 88 -10.14 -2.80 -7.85
CA LEU A 88 -10.34 -3.08 -6.43
C LEU A 88 -9.27 -2.42 -5.56
N ALA A 89 -8.00 -2.46 -6.01
CA ALA A 89 -6.90 -1.83 -5.29
C ALA A 89 -7.09 -0.31 -5.14
N VAL A 90 -7.47 0.38 -6.23
CA VAL A 90 -7.75 1.83 -6.20
C VAL A 90 -8.89 2.13 -5.22
N ARG A 91 -10.03 1.44 -5.36
CA ARG A 91 -11.20 1.62 -4.47
C ARG A 91 -10.86 1.37 -3.01
N ALA A 92 -10.06 0.35 -2.71
CA ALA A 92 -9.67 0.02 -1.34
C ALA A 92 -8.72 1.04 -0.73
N LEU A 93 -7.82 1.64 -1.53
CA LEU A 93 -6.94 2.69 -1.05
C LEU A 93 -7.71 4.00 -0.81
N GLN A 94 -8.61 4.39 -1.73
CA GLN A 94 -9.51 5.53 -1.53
C GLN A 94 -10.33 5.35 -0.24
N ALA A 95 -10.93 4.16 -0.04
CA ALA A 95 -11.66 3.82 1.18
C ALA A 95 -10.78 3.95 2.43
N ALA A 96 -9.54 3.47 2.38
CA ALA A 96 -8.60 3.61 3.50
C ALA A 96 -8.24 5.07 3.80
N CYS A 97 -8.14 5.92 2.77
CA CYS A 97 -7.81 7.35 2.90
C CYS A 97 -8.99 8.19 3.44
N ARG A 98 -10.23 7.83 3.07
CA ARG A 98 -11.45 8.50 3.54
C ARG A 98 -11.80 8.22 5.00
N ARG A 99 -11.16 7.22 5.62
CA ARG A 99 -11.33 6.92 7.04
C ARG A 99 -10.79 8.08 7.89
N PRO A 100 -11.54 8.53 8.90
CA PRO A 100 -11.04 9.56 9.79
C PRO A 100 -9.88 9.03 10.66
N PRO A 101 -9.02 9.90 11.23
CA PRO A 101 -7.83 9.55 11.99
C PRO A 101 -8.04 8.45 13.05
N GLU A 102 -9.14 8.52 13.80
CA GLU A 102 -9.51 7.57 14.84
C GLU A 102 -9.82 6.16 14.32
N VAL A 103 -10.15 6.02 13.03
CA VAL A 103 -10.41 4.74 12.36
C VAL A 103 -9.16 4.26 11.62
N ARG A 104 -8.51 5.12 10.83
CA ARG A 104 -7.31 4.74 10.07
C ARG A 104 -6.11 4.44 10.99
N ARG A 105 -6.00 5.17 12.11
CA ARG A 105 -5.07 4.93 13.23
C ARG A 105 -3.61 4.79 12.80
N VAL A 106 -3.18 5.66 11.91
CA VAL A 106 -1.77 5.78 11.50
C VAL A 106 -1.17 7.12 11.91
N ASP A 107 -2.01 8.10 12.24
CA ASP A 107 -1.63 9.49 12.49
C ASP A 107 -0.77 9.71 13.74
N ALA A 108 -0.85 8.79 14.70
CA ALA A 108 -0.02 8.82 15.92
C ALA A 108 1.42 8.32 15.68
N GLU A 109 1.67 7.61 14.58
CA GLU A 109 2.95 6.99 14.27
C GLU A 109 3.52 7.64 13.00
N PRO A 110 4.76 8.17 13.02
CA PRO A 110 5.30 8.89 11.87
C PRO A 110 5.78 7.96 10.75
N GLY A 111 6.17 6.72 11.07
CA GLY A 111 6.98 5.86 10.21
C GLY A 111 6.29 5.19 9.00
N LEU A 112 7.09 4.46 8.23
CA LEU A 112 6.70 3.72 7.03
C LEU A 112 5.92 2.44 7.33
N CYS A 113 6.29 1.70 8.38
CA CYS A 113 5.76 0.36 8.62
C CYS A 113 4.25 0.37 8.89
N HIS A 114 3.81 1.28 9.75
CA HIS A 114 2.44 1.38 10.21
C HIS A 114 1.97 2.80 10.59
N GLY A 115 2.71 3.80 10.10
CA GLY A 115 2.44 5.20 10.35
C GLY A 115 2.03 5.97 9.08
N VAL A 116 1.89 7.28 9.26
CA VAL A 116 1.41 8.20 8.24
C VAL A 116 2.35 8.34 7.04
N ALA A 117 3.68 8.20 7.21
CA ALA A 117 4.61 8.18 6.09
C ALA A 117 4.40 6.97 5.17
N GLY A 118 4.04 5.81 5.73
CA GLY A 118 3.70 4.62 4.95
C GLY A 118 2.44 4.80 4.12
N LEU A 119 1.40 5.40 4.71
CA LEU A 119 0.17 5.72 4.00
C LEU A 119 0.43 6.74 2.89
N LEU A 120 1.12 7.84 3.19
CA LEU A 120 1.53 8.87 2.23
C LEU A 120 2.24 8.24 1.02
N HIS A 121 3.28 7.45 1.28
CA HIS A 121 4.10 6.91 0.20
C HIS A 121 3.31 5.97 -0.73
N ILE A 122 2.46 5.09 -0.17
CA ILE A 122 1.58 4.23 -0.98
C ILE A 122 0.58 5.08 -1.77
N THR A 123 -0.03 6.09 -1.15
CA THR A 123 -0.99 6.98 -1.82
C THR A 123 -0.35 7.76 -2.97
N ALA A 124 0.85 8.31 -2.77
CA ALA A 124 1.61 8.99 -3.81
C ALA A 124 1.93 8.04 -4.99
N ARG A 125 2.32 6.79 -4.70
CA ARG A 125 2.56 5.77 -5.73
C ARG A 125 1.32 5.45 -6.55
N PHE A 126 0.16 5.31 -5.90
CA PHE A 126 -1.08 5.13 -6.65
C PHE A 126 -1.44 6.36 -7.48
N ALA A 127 -1.35 7.57 -6.90
CA ALA A 127 -1.63 8.81 -7.63
C ALA A 127 -0.76 8.93 -8.90
N HIS A 128 0.52 8.58 -8.81
CA HIS A 128 1.42 8.53 -9.95
C HIS A 128 1.00 7.46 -10.97
N ASP A 129 0.78 6.23 -10.53
CA ASP A 129 0.47 5.10 -11.41
C ASP A 129 -0.91 5.22 -12.11
N THR A 130 -1.88 5.91 -11.48
CA THR A 130 -3.27 5.99 -11.97
C THR A 130 -3.65 7.35 -12.53
N GLY A 131 -2.94 8.42 -12.17
CA GLY A 131 -3.39 9.80 -12.41
C GLY A 131 -4.64 10.20 -11.63
N ASP A 132 -5.00 9.47 -10.56
CA ASP A 132 -6.22 9.70 -9.79
C ASP A 132 -6.13 11.01 -8.98
N PRO A 133 -7.02 11.99 -9.23
CA PRO A 133 -6.93 13.31 -8.60
C PRO A 133 -7.30 13.29 -7.11
N GLU A 134 -8.13 12.35 -6.66
CA GLU A 134 -8.46 12.20 -5.24
C GLU A 134 -7.21 11.72 -4.48
N LEU A 135 -6.54 10.69 -4.98
CA LEU A 135 -5.32 10.17 -4.35
C LEU A 135 -4.18 11.19 -4.40
N ALA A 136 -4.07 11.97 -5.49
CA ALA A 136 -3.10 13.06 -5.56
C ALA A 136 -3.36 14.14 -4.49
N ALA A 137 -4.61 14.56 -4.31
CA ALA A 137 -4.99 15.52 -3.28
C ALA A 137 -4.73 14.99 -1.87
N VAL A 138 -5.06 13.71 -1.61
CA VAL A 138 -4.78 13.06 -0.32
C VAL A 138 -3.27 12.96 -0.06
N ALA A 139 -2.46 12.61 -1.07
CA ALA A 139 -1.01 12.56 -0.92
C ALA A 139 -0.45 13.94 -0.54
N ALA A 140 -0.92 15.02 -1.18
CA ALA A 140 -0.52 16.38 -0.84
C ALA A 140 -0.90 16.76 0.61
N ASP A 141 -2.12 16.42 1.04
CA ASP A 141 -2.57 16.66 2.41
C ASP A 141 -1.71 15.90 3.43
N LEU A 142 -1.48 14.60 3.20
CA LEU A 142 -0.64 13.77 4.06
C LEU A 142 0.81 14.28 4.11
N ALA A 143 1.35 14.79 3.01
CA ALA A 143 2.69 15.39 2.97
C ALA A 143 2.81 16.66 3.81
N SER A 144 1.70 17.38 4.05
CA SER A 144 1.65 18.54 4.94
C SER A 144 1.65 18.19 6.44
N THR A 145 1.56 16.90 6.78
CA THR A 145 1.56 16.42 8.16
C THR A 145 2.83 16.85 8.89
N ARG A 146 2.69 17.32 10.14
CA ARG A 146 3.83 17.59 11.00
C ARG A 146 4.36 16.29 11.62
N PHE A 147 5.37 15.70 10.99
CA PHE A 147 6.06 14.52 11.52
C PHE A 147 6.90 14.83 12.76
N ARG A 148 6.88 13.91 13.73
CA ARG A 148 7.70 13.96 14.96
C ARG A 148 8.33 12.59 15.25
N PRO A 149 9.23 12.08 14.39
CA PRO A 149 9.92 10.83 14.63
C PRO A 149 10.85 10.94 15.85
N VAL A 150 10.82 9.92 16.71
CA VAL A 150 11.71 9.81 17.87
C VAL A 150 12.97 9.03 17.49
N ASP A 151 12.82 7.99 16.67
CA ASP A 151 13.91 7.15 16.21
C ASP A 151 14.51 7.65 14.89
N ALA A 152 15.78 7.31 14.62
CA ALA A 152 16.45 7.63 13.35
C ALA A 152 16.22 6.59 12.24
N GLY A 153 15.60 5.44 12.57
CA GLY A 153 15.54 4.27 11.70
C GLY A 153 14.72 4.43 10.42
N PHE A 154 14.87 3.46 9.51
CA PHE A 154 14.16 3.42 8.24
C PHE A 154 12.66 3.14 8.41
N LEU A 155 12.27 2.06 9.09
CA LEU A 155 10.86 1.62 9.10
C LEU A 155 9.95 2.50 9.97
N ASP A 156 10.45 2.95 11.12
CA ASP A 156 9.63 3.65 12.13
C ASP A 156 10.14 5.07 12.44
N GLY A 157 11.28 5.47 11.87
CA GLY A 157 12.00 6.67 12.25
C GLY A 157 12.16 7.73 11.17
N ALA A 158 12.99 8.72 11.48
CA ALA A 158 13.21 9.94 10.71
C ALA A 158 13.77 9.68 9.30
N ALA A 159 14.60 8.65 9.12
CA ALA A 159 15.11 8.30 7.80
C ALA A 159 13.98 7.91 6.85
N GLY A 160 13.04 7.07 7.31
CA GLY A 160 11.87 6.67 6.51
C GLY A 160 10.97 7.86 6.17
N VAL A 161 10.67 8.70 7.15
CA VAL A 161 9.87 9.92 6.94
C VAL A 161 10.52 10.84 5.89
N THR A 162 11.82 11.07 6.01
CA THR A 162 12.56 11.95 5.10
C THR A 162 12.56 11.39 3.68
N LEU A 163 12.80 10.08 3.52
CA LEU A 163 12.74 9.40 2.23
C LEU A 163 11.34 9.49 1.60
N THR A 164 10.28 9.33 2.40
CA THR A 164 8.90 9.51 1.92
C THR A 164 8.64 10.93 1.44
N LEU A 165 9.04 11.95 2.21
CA LEU A 165 8.83 13.35 1.82
C LEU A 165 9.63 13.70 0.57
N LEU A 166 10.86 13.20 0.46
CA LEU A 166 11.66 13.33 -0.76
C LEU A 166 10.94 12.69 -1.94
N ALA A 167 10.44 11.45 -1.80
CA ALA A 167 9.68 10.74 -2.83
C ALA A 167 8.41 11.48 -3.26
N ALA A 168 7.72 12.13 -2.32
CA ALA A 168 6.51 12.91 -2.62
C ALA A 168 6.81 14.25 -3.31
N ALA A 169 8.05 14.74 -3.22
CA ALA A 169 8.47 16.02 -3.78
C ALA A 169 9.23 15.89 -5.11
N THR A 170 9.44 14.67 -5.62
CA THR A 170 10.19 14.41 -6.84
C THR A 170 9.54 13.33 -7.69
N ASP A 171 9.70 13.43 -9.00
CA ASP A 171 9.31 12.37 -9.95
C ASP A 171 10.42 11.32 -10.14
N THR A 172 11.54 11.46 -9.41
CA THR A 172 12.66 10.52 -9.50
C THR A 172 12.31 9.21 -8.78
N GLU A 173 12.40 8.09 -9.49
CA GLU A 173 12.24 6.77 -8.88
C GLU A 173 13.35 6.50 -7.85
N LEU A 174 12.95 6.15 -6.63
CA LEU A 174 13.89 5.88 -5.54
C LEU A 174 14.02 4.37 -5.31
N ALA A 175 15.25 3.86 -5.38
CA ALA A 175 15.53 2.42 -5.30
C ALA A 175 15.12 1.74 -3.97
N TRP A 176 14.88 2.52 -2.90
CA TRP A 176 14.53 1.99 -1.58
C TRP A 176 13.10 1.43 -1.51
N ASP A 177 12.21 1.80 -2.44
CA ASP A 177 10.86 1.25 -2.57
C ASP A 177 10.83 -0.29 -2.64
N ARG A 178 11.89 -0.87 -3.21
CA ARG A 178 12.08 -2.32 -3.31
C ARG A 178 12.09 -2.99 -1.93
N ALA A 179 12.61 -2.33 -0.90
CA ALA A 179 12.60 -2.83 0.47
C ALA A 179 11.17 -2.94 1.04
N LEU A 180 10.22 -2.19 0.47
CA LEU A 180 8.81 -2.21 0.85
C LEU A 180 7.92 -2.98 -0.13
N LEU A 181 8.47 -3.53 -1.21
CA LEU A 181 7.74 -4.20 -2.30
C LEU A 181 6.65 -3.31 -2.92
N LEU A 182 6.98 -2.04 -3.15
CA LEU A 182 6.03 -1.06 -3.70
C LEU A 182 6.25 -0.78 -5.19
N ALA A 183 7.47 -0.83 -5.69
CA ALA A 183 7.80 -0.61 -7.10
C ALA A 183 9.03 -1.43 -7.50
#